data_AF-K3WQL5-F1
#
_entry.id   AF-K3WQL5-F1
#
_cell.length_a   1.000
_cell.length_b   1.000
_cell.length_c   1.000
_cell.angle_alpha   90.00
_cell.angle_beta   90.00
_cell.angle_gamma   90.00
#
_symmetry.space_group_name_H-M   'P 1'
#
loop_
_entity.id
_entity.type
_entity.pdbx_description
1 polymer ?
#
loop_
_entity_poly.entity_id
_entity_poly.type
_entity_poly.pdbx_seq_one_letter_code
_entity_poly.pdbx_strand_id
1 'polypeptide(L)'
;MFTTKTCAFAAVAAIATLTSVSAHGQLTEPAPTFKGYGGGFPATIDISVMPAPAGMGYSAGPDTNDAAFDTAFKALKPKMSLKDFILKYQDPKGASSPPLSTECGFSDPDGTPQALPDKLQWGTSFIHPGPCEAWCDDVNVVPYTANCWITYKNGTVPYEKAKCEGKKRLTFYWLAVHSPPWQPYINCVPLSGASSASSESESESESGSEAVSTDATETPAATTAAPAESSTPATTAPATSTKTTAPSTSGKKCKRKLR
;
A
#
# COMPACT_ATOMS: atom_id res chain seq x y z
N MET A 1 68.64 -33.66 27.56
CA MET A 1 68.13 -32.33 27.16
C MET A 1 67.11 -32.53 26.05
N PHE A 2 65.81 -32.48 26.35
CA PHE A 2 64.76 -32.45 25.34
C PHE A 2 63.83 -31.28 25.67
N THR A 3 63.79 -30.32 24.76
CA THR A 3 62.99 -29.09 24.84
C THR A 3 61.61 -29.36 24.26
N THR A 4 60.57 -29.25 25.08
CA THR A 4 59.17 -29.25 24.64
C THR A 4 58.80 -27.86 24.12
N LYS A 5 58.55 -27.74 22.81
CA LYS A 5 57.94 -26.56 22.21
C LYS A 5 56.43 -26.65 22.35
N THR A 6 55.85 -25.75 23.13
CA THR A 6 54.40 -25.55 23.22
C THR A 6 53.93 -24.76 22.00
N CYS A 7 53.19 -25.39 21.09
CA CYS A 7 52.46 -24.67 20.04
C CYS A 7 51.11 -24.21 20.61
N ALA A 8 50.96 -22.90 20.80
CA ALA A 8 49.67 -22.28 21.11
C ALA A 8 48.85 -22.16 19.81
N PHE A 9 47.71 -22.84 19.75
CA PHE A 9 46.72 -22.63 18.69
C PHE A 9 45.87 -21.41 19.06
N ALA A 10 45.99 -20.33 18.29
CA ALA A 10 45.09 -19.19 18.36
C ALA A 10 43.77 -19.56 17.65
N ALA A 11 42.69 -19.75 18.41
CA ALA A 11 41.36 -19.93 17.87
C ALA A 11 40.76 -18.56 17.51
N VAL A 12 40.65 -18.27 16.22
CA VAL A 12 39.91 -17.10 15.72
C VAL A 12 38.42 -17.46 15.73
N ALA A 13 37.68 -16.90 16.69
CA ALA A 13 36.23 -17.02 16.74
C ALA A 13 35.60 -16.13 15.66
N ALA A 14 35.14 -16.73 14.56
CA ALA A 14 34.32 -16.05 13.57
C ALA A 14 32.91 -15.82 14.15
N ILE A 15 32.58 -14.57 14.47
CA ILE A 15 31.23 -14.17 14.84
C ILE A 15 30.41 -14.15 13.55
N ALA A 16 29.61 -15.19 13.32
CA ALA A 16 28.60 -15.19 12.28
C ALA A 16 27.47 -14.24 12.71
N THR A 17 27.40 -13.06 12.11
CA THR A 17 26.23 -12.19 12.22
C THR A 17 25.08 -12.89 11.49
N LEU A 18 24.13 -13.42 12.25
CA LEU A 18 22.87 -13.92 11.72
C LEU A 18 22.08 -12.73 11.17
N THR A 19 22.27 -12.41 9.90
CA THR A 19 21.31 -11.58 9.18
C THR A 19 20.04 -12.40 9.08
N SER A 20 19.05 -12.10 9.93
CA SER A 20 17.70 -12.62 9.75
C SER A 20 17.19 -12.08 8.41
N VAL A 21 17.28 -12.90 7.37
CA VAL A 21 16.63 -12.60 6.10
C VAL A 21 15.13 -12.71 6.39
N SER A 22 14.49 -11.57 6.68
CA SER A 22 13.05 -11.50 6.82
C SER A 22 12.43 -11.61 5.43
N ALA A 23 12.31 -12.84 4.93
CA ALA A 23 11.65 -13.19 3.67
C ALA A 23 10.12 -13.15 3.79
N HIS A 24 9.58 -12.35 4.71
CA HIS A 24 8.19 -12.44 5.16
C HIS A 24 7.40 -11.19 4.77
N GLY A 25 6.11 -11.38 4.42
CA GLY A 25 5.24 -10.36 3.85
C GLY A 25 4.86 -9.25 4.83
N GLN A 26 5.79 -8.34 5.11
CA GLN A 26 5.57 -7.15 5.91
C GLN A 26 6.43 -5.98 5.44
N LEU A 27 5.99 -4.78 5.77
CA LEU A 27 6.76 -3.57 5.66
C LEU A 27 7.93 -3.61 6.67
N THR A 28 9.13 -3.27 6.22
CA THR A 28 10.35 -3.19 7.03
C THR A 28 10.87 -1.75 7.13
N GLU A 29 10.46 -0.86 6.22
CA GLU A 29 10.78 0.57 6.30
C GLU A 29 9.60 1.42 5.75
N PRO A 30 9.05 2.38 6.52
CA PRO A 30 9.26 2.51 7.95
C PRO A 30 8.72 1.27 8.69
N ALA A 31 9.38 0.84 9.77
CA ALA A 31 9.06 -0.43 10.43
C ALA A 31 7.77 -0.33 11.27
N PRO A 32 6.73 -1.14 11.01
CA PRO A 32 5.59 -1.25 11.90
C PRO A 32 6.01 -1.86 13.25
N THR A 33 5.30 -1.51 14.32
CA THR A 33 5.38 -2.25 15.58
C THR A 33 4.45 -3.45 15.54
N PHE A 34 4.95 -4.65 15.80
CA PHE A 34 4.15 -5.87 15.85
C PHE A 34 4.14 -6.48 17.25
N LYS A 35 2.98 -6.98 17.72
CA LYS A 35 2.87 -7.78 18.95
C LYS A 35 2.98 -9.28 18.63
N GLY A 36 4.08 -9.65 17.99
CA GLY A 36 4.34 -11.01 17.51
C GLY A 36 4.84 -11.03 16.07
N TYR A 37 4.57 -12.12 15.37
CA TYR A 37 4.97 -12.28 13.98
C TYR A 37 4.08 -11.45 13.04
N GLY A 38 4.67 -10.46 12.35
CA GLY A 38 3.94 -9.52 11.47
C GLY A 38 3.76 -9.98 10.03
N GLY A 39 4.51 -10.99 9.58
CA GLY A 39 4.54 -11.44 8.19
C GLY A 39 3.43 -12.41 7.77
N GLY A 40 2.39 -12.55 8.60
CA GLY A 40 1.20 -13.34 8.26
C GLY A 40 0.13 -12.48 7.56
N PHE A 41 -0.96 -13.12 7.15
CA PHE A 41 -2.14 -12.42 6.64
C PHE A 41 -3.20 -12.25 7.76
N PRO A 42 -3.64 -11.02 8.08
CA PRO A 42 -4.60 -10.75 9.16
C PRO A 42 -6.05 -11.12 8.84
N ALA A 43 -6.33 -11.58 7.62
CA ALA A 43 -7.67 -11.96 7.17
C ALA A 43 -7.58 -12.74 5.85
N THR A 44 -8.72 -13.19 5.34
CA THR A 44 -8.87 -13.69 3.97
C THR A 44 -9.98 -12.96 3.23
N ILE A 45 -9.95 -12.92 1.91
CA ILE A 45 -11.05 -12.42 1.07
C ILE A 45 -11.52 -13.56 0.18
N ASP A 46 -12.80 -13.91 0.28
CA ASP A 46 -13.40 -14.93 -0.58
C ASP A 46 -13.55 -14.41 -2.01
N ILE A 47 -13.28 -15.28 -3.00
CA ILE A 47 -13.29 -14.89 -4.41
C ILE A 47 -14.69 -14.58 -4.96
N SER A 48 -15.76 -14.95 -4.26
CA SER A 48 -17.14 -14.64 -4.66
C SER A 48 -17.47 -13.15 -4.61
N VAL A 49 -16.69 -12.35 -3.88
CA VAL A 49 -16.93 -10.89 -3.75
C VAL A 49 -16.65 -10.13 -5.05
N MET A 50 -15.89 -10.73 -5.97
CA MET A 50 -15.56 -10.13 -7.27
C MET A 50 -15.56 -11.21 -8.35
N PRO A 51 -16.66 -11.40 -9.09
CA PRO A 51 -16.74 -12.41 -10.15
C PRO A 51 -15.59 -12.32 -11.15
N ALA A 52 -15.07 -13.47 -11.58
CA ALA A 52 -14.00 -13.52 -12.56
C ALA A 52 -14.46 -12.98 -13.92
N PRO A 53 -13.59 -12.29 -14.69
CA PRO A 53 -13.89 -11.88 -16.05
C PRO A 53 -14.17 -13.09 -16.95
N ALA A 54 -14.95 -12.87 -18.02
CA ALA A 54 -15.29 -13.93 -18.97
C ALA A 54 -14.01 -14.59 -19.55
N GLY A 55 -13.93 -15.91 -19.47
CA GLY A 55 -12.78 -16.68 -19.96
C GLY A 55 -11.56 -16.69 -19.03
N MET A 56 -11.66 -16.07 -17.85
CA MET A 56 -10.63 -16.07 -16.81
C MET A 56 -11.10 -16.82 -15.56
N GLY A 57 -10.20 -17.01 -14.60
CA GLY A 57 -10.52 -17.60 -13.30
C GLY A 57 -9.43 -17.34 -12.29
N TYR A 58 -9.78 -17.52 -11.01
CA TYR A 58 -8.87 -17.30 -9.88
C TYR A 58 -8.21 -18.59 -9.37
N SER A 59 -8.34 -19.70 -10.10
CA SER A 59 -7.77 -21.00 -9.74
C SER A 59 -6.92 -21.60 -10.89
N ALA A 60 -6.29 -20.74 -11.69
CA ALA A 60 -5.57 -21.11 -12.92
C ALA A 60 -4.05 -20.87 -12.84
N GLY A 61 -3.54 -20.59 -11.64
CA GLY A 61 -2.11 -20.36 -11.35
C GLY A 61 -1.80 -18.89 -11.07
N PRO A 62 -0.67 -18.58 -10.41
CA PRO A 62 -0.43 -17.26 -9.81
C PRO A 62 -0.55 -16.09 -10.80
N ASP A 63 0.11 -16.18 -11.96
CA ASP A 63 0.09 -15.10 -12.97
C ASP A 63 -1.28 -14.95 -13.63
N THR A 64 -1.96 -16.07 -13.92
CA THR A 64 -3.31 -16.06 -14.50
C THR A 64 -4.33 -15.47 -13.52
N ASN A 65 -4.19 -15.80 -12.23
CA ASN A 65 -5.07 -15.32 -11.17
C ASN A 65 -4.90 -13.81 -10.96
N ASP A 66 -3.66 -13.32 -10.98
CA ASP A 66 -3.34 -11.89 -10.91
C ASP A 66 -3.90 -11.12 -12.11
N ALA A 67 -3.71 -11.64 -13.33
CA ALA A 67 -4.29 -11.03 -14.53
C ALA A 67 -5.84 -10.99 -14.48
N ALA A 68 -6.47 -12.04 -13.95
CA ALA A 68 -7.91 -12.08 -13.74
C ALA A 68 -8.36 -11.05 -12.70
N PHE A 69 -7.64 -10.94 -11.57
CA PHE A 69 -7.92 -9.95 -10.54
C PHE A 69 -7.79 -8.54 -11.08
N ASP A 70 -6.66 -8.19 -11.69
CA ASP A 70 -6.40 -6.85 -12.23
C ASP A 70 -7.44 -6.45 -13.28
N THR A 71 -7.82 -7.38 -14.16
CA THR A 71 -8.88 -7.15 -15.15
C THR A 71 -10.23 -6.85 -14.48
N ALA A 72 -10.64 -7.63 -13.49
CA ALA A 72 -11.88 -7.40 -12.75
C ALA A 72 -11.83 -6.10 -11.93
N PHE A 73 -10.72 -5.86 -11.22
CA PHE A 73 -10.56 -4.74 -10.33
C PHE A 73 -10.48 -3.41 -11.07
N LYS A 74 -9.87 -3.36 -12.26
CA LYS A 74 -9.87 -2.17 -13.14
C LYS A 74 -11.28 -1.64 -13.44
N ALA A 75 -12.28 -2.52 -13.55
CA ALA A 75 -13.67 -2.10 -13.73
C ALA A 75 -14.29 -1.49 -12.46
N LEU A 76 -13.74 -1.81 -11.28
CA LEU A 76 -14.19 -1.30 -9.98
C LEU A 76 -13.45 -0.02 -9.54
N LYS A 77 -12.22 0.20 -10.00
CA LYS A 77 -11.38 1.35 -9.62
C LYS A 77 -12.05 2.72 -9.67
N PRO A 78 -12.95 3.04 -10.63
CA PRO A 78 -13.64 4.34 -10.63
C PRO A 78 -14.52 4.59 -9.39
N LYS A 79 -14.80 3.56 -8.59
CA LYS A 79 -15.73 3.60 -7.45
C LYS A 79 -15.10 3.14 -6.14
N MET A 80 -13.92 2.52 -6.17
CA MET A 80 -13.36 1.82 -5.02
C MET A 80 -11.84 1.69 -5.15
N SER A 81 -11.11 2.13 -4.13
CA SER A 81 -9.67 1.89 -4.02
C SER A 81 -9.36 0.45 -3.58
N LEU A 82 -8.11 -0.01 -3.71
CA LEU A 82 -7.72 -1.31 -3.17
C LEU A 82 -7.87 -1.34 -1.65
N LYS A 83 -7.51 -0.24 -0.96
CA LYS A 83 -7.77 -0.05 0.46
C LYS A 83 -9.25 -0.31 0.80
N ASP A 84 -10.17 0.35 0.11
CA ASP A 84 -11.60 0.20 0.38
C ASP A 84 -12.09 -1.21 0.10
N PHE A 85 -11.61 -1.83 -0.97
CA PHE A 85 -11.94 -3.22 -1.31
C PHE A 85 -11.49 -4.19 -0.22
N ILE A 86 -10.24 -4.09 0.24
CA ILE A 86 -9.70 -4.96 1.30
C ILE A 86 -10.50 -4.76 2.58
N LEU A 87 -10.67 -3.51 3.04
CA LEU A 87 -11.34 -3.23 4.30
C LEU A 87 -12.81 -3.66 4.29
N LYS A 88 -13.47 -3.63 3.12
CA LYS A 88 -14.87 -4.04 2.97
C LYS A 88 -15.07 -5.55 2.97
N TYR A 89 -14.17 -6.31 2.34
CA TYR A 89 -14.41 -7.72 2.03
C TYR A 89 -13.53 -8.71 2.82
N GLN A 90 -12.61 -8.22 3.65
CA GLN A 90 -11.80 -9.08 4.51
C GLN A 90 -12.63 -9.79 5.58
N ASP A 91 -12.32 -11.07 5.81
CA ASP A 91 -12.81 -11.88 6.92
C ASP A 91 -11.64 -12.25 7.86
N PRO A 92 -11.55 -11.63 9.05
CA PRO A 92 -10.53 -11.93 10.05
C PRO A 92 -10.58 -13.38 10.58
N LYS A 93 -11.68 -14.11 10.40
CA LYS A 93 -11.77 -15.52 10.81
C LYS A 93 -10.82 -16.42 10.02
N GLY A 94 -10.47 -16.00 8.80
CA GLY A 94 -9.50 -16.71 7.98
C GLY A 94 -8.05 -16.33 8.26
N ALA A 95 -7.77 -15.43 9.21
CA ALA A 95 -6.41 -14.95 9.49
C ALA A 95 -5.44 -16.09 9.88
N SER A 96 -4.15 -15.90 9.58
CA SER A 96 -3.10 -16.84 9.99
C SER A 96 -2.90 -16.90 11.51
N SER A 97 -3.34 -15.85 12.22
CA SER A 97 -3.35 -15.68 13.67
C SER A 97 -4.36 -14.57 14.00
N PRO A 98 -4.88 -14.43 15.24
CA PRO A 98 -5.77 -13.31 15.56
C PRO A 98 -5.09 -11.94 15.29
N PRO A 99 -5.66 -11.08 14.42
CA PRO A 99 -5.12 -9.75 14.19
C PRO A 99 -5.34 -8.83 15.40
N LEU A 100 -4.54 -7.77 15.51
CA LEU A 100 -4.75 -6.72 16.51
C LEU A 100 -5.98 -5.88 16.17
N SER A 101 -6.17 -5.58 14.88
CA SER A 101 -7.37 -4.92 14.38
C SER A 101 -7.61 -5.23 12.90
N THR A 102 -8.82 -4.95 12.42
CA THR A 102 -9.18 -5.05 11.00
C THR A 102 -8.48 -3.98 10.16
N GLU A 103 -8.22 -2.80 10.73
CA GLU A 103 -7.67 -1.65 10.01
C GLU A 103 -6.15 -1.71 9.89
N CYS A 104 -5.48 -2.39 10.82
CA CYS A 104 -4.02 -2.45 10.91
C CYS A 104 -3.44 -3.87 10.96
N GLY A 105 -4.29 -4.89 10.81
CA GLY A 105 -3.86 -6.28 10.80
C GLY A 105 -3.07 -6.65 12.06
N PHE A 106 -1.83 -7.11 11.89
CA PHE A 106 -0.95 -7.47 13.00
C PHE A 106 -0.16 -6.30 13.59
N SER A 107 -0.16 -5.14 12.93
CA SER A 107 0.59 -3.97 13.40
C SER A 107 -0.20 -3.18 14.44
N ASP A 108 0.53 -2.65 15.42
CA ASP A 108 -0.02 -1.83 16.49
C ASP A 108 -0.18 -0.38 16.00
N PRO A 109 -1.41 0.15 15.89
CA PRO A 109 -1.64 1.54 15.50
C PRO A 109 -1.13 2.56 16.53
N ASP A 110 -0.84 2.13 17.76
CA ASP A 110 -0.25 2.96 18.81
C ASP A 110 1.22 2.58 19.07
N GLY A 111 1.84 1.90 18.11
CA GLY A 111 3.24 1.51 18.14
C GLY A 111 4.22 2.68 18.09
N THR A 112 5.52 2.36 18.06
CA THR A 112 6.59 3.37 18.01
C THR A 112 6.52 4.20 16.73
N PRO A 113 6.34 5.53 16.80
CA PRO A 113 6.31 6.38 15.62
C PRO A 113 7.63 6.34 14.83
N GLN A 114 7.52 6.27 13.51
CA GLN A 114 8.65 6.21 12.60
C GLN A 114 8.77 7.50 11.78
N ALA A 115 10.00 7.88 11.46
CA ALA A 115 10.24 8.94 10.47
C ALA A 115 9.87 8.46 9.06
N LEU A 116 9.62 9.41 8.16
CA LEU A 116 9.38 9.12 6.75
C LEU A 116 10.71 8.76 6.04
N PRO A 117 10.87 7.52 5.53
CA PRO A 117 12.06 7.15 4.77
C PRO A 117 12.04 7.79 3.38
N ASP A 118 13.08 7.59 2.58
CA ASP A 118 13.08 8.06 1.18
C ASP A 118 12.25 7.15 0.26
N LYS A 119 12.17 5.87 0.59
CA LYS A 119 11.33 4.87 -0.07
C LYS A 119 10.74 3.93 0.98
N LEU A 120 9.60 3.35 0.66
CA LEU A 120 9.05 2.28 1.49
C LEU A 120 9.78 0.98 1.14
N GLN A 121 9.97 0.10 2.11
CA GLN A 121 10.61 -1.20 1.92
C GLN A 121 9.69 -2.30 2.43
N TRP A 122 9.31 -3.21 1.54
CA TRP A 122 8.52 -4.40 1.83
C TRP A 122 9.41 -5.65 1.84
N GLY A 123 9.80 -6.12 3.03
CA GLY A 123 10.71 -7.25 3.20
C GLY A 123 11.94 -7.16 2.29
N THR A 124 12.38 -8.29 1.75
CA THR A 124 13.34 -8.33 0.63
C THR A 124 12.67 -8.38 -0.75
N SER A 125 11.41 -8.83 -0.79
CA SER A 125 10.56 -8.87 -1.98
C SER A 125 9.12 -9.20 -1.56
N PHE A 126 8.15 -8.89 -2.42
CA PHE A 126 6.84 -9.54 -2.33
C PHE A 126 6.99 -11.02 -2.69
N ILE A 127 6.22 -11.88 -2.02
CA ILE A 127 6.37 -13.35 -2.18
C ILE A 127 5.28 -13.97 -3.06
N HIS A 128 4.26 -13.18 -3.44
CA HIS A 128 3.15 -13.60 -4.29
C HIS A 128 2.75 -12.47 -5.25
N PRO A 129 2.18 -12.78 -6.43
CA PRO A 129 1.57 -11.75 -7.26
C PRO A 129 0.35 -11.14 -6.58
N GLY A 130 0.11 -9.88 -6.91
CA GLY A 130 -1.06 -9.16 -6.49
C GLY A 130 -0.82 -7.67 -6.27
N PRO A 131 -1.90 -6.89 -6.17
CA PRO A 131 -1.81 -5.45 -6.17
C PRO A 131 -1.44 -4.88 -4.81
N CYS A 132 -0.89 -3.68 -4.82
CA CYS A 132 -0.65 -2.91 -3.60
C CYS A 132 -1.00 -1.43 -3.77
N GLU A 133 -1.24 -0.80 -2.62
CA GLU A 133 -1.46 0.63 -2.42
C GLU A 133 -0.84 1.06 -1.09
N ALA A 134 -0.52 2.34 -0.93
CA ALA A 134 -0.14 2.91 0.34
C ALA A 134 -0.77 4.28 0.53
N TRP A 135 -1.10 4.58 1.78
CA TRP A 135 -1.84 5.75 2.18
C TRP A 135 -1.17 6.40 3.38
N CYS A 136 -1.13 7.72 3.41
CA CYS A 136 -0.82 8.48 4.61
C CYS A 136 -2.09 9.18 5.08
N ASP A 137 -2.63 8.72 6.20
CA ASP A 137 -4.01 8.98 6.66
C ASP A 137 -5.04 8.70 5.55
N ASP A 138 -5.56 9.75 4.93
CA ASP A 138 -6.56 9.77 3.87
C ASP A 138 -5.98 10.06 2.47
N VAL A 139 -4.67 10.26 2.36
CA VAL A 139 -3.99 10.60 1.10
C VAL A 139 -3.32 9.37 0.51
N ASN A 140 -3.66 9.04 -0.73
CA ASN A 140 -2.97 8.00 -1.47
C ASN A 140 -1.55 8.48 -1.87
N VAL A 141 -0.53 7.72 -1.47
CA VAL A 141 0.89 8.03 -1.72
C VAL A 141 1.60 6.95 -2.55
N VAL A 142 1.01 5.76 -2.66
CA VAL A 142 1.34 4.75 -3.68
C VAL A 142 0.02 4.35 -4.34
N PRO A 143 -0.21 4.78 -5.60
CA PRO A 143 -1.43 4.45 -6.30
C PRO A 143 -1.50 2.95 -6.62
N TYR A 144 -2.69 2.48 -6.96
CA TYR A 144 -2.92 1.10 -7.36
C TYR A 144 -1.85 0.62 -8.34
N THR A 145 -1.03 -0.32 -7.86
CA THR A 145 -0.04 -1.02 -8.66
C THR A 145 -0.52 -2.45 -8.81
N ALA A 146 -0.80 -2.90 -10.04
CA ALA A 146 -1.51 -4.15 -10.31
C ALA A 146 -0.80 -5.39 -9.74
N ASN A 147 0.53 -5.44 -9.86
CA ASN A 147 1.33 -6.57 -9.39
C ASN A 147 2.64 -6.04 -8.79
N CYS A 148 2.69 -5.94 -7.47
CA CYS A 148 3.82 -5.37 -6.76
C CYS A 148 5.03 -6.29 -6.71
N TRP A 149 4.82 -7.61 -6.89
CA TRP A 149 5.91 -8.58 -6.98
C TRP A 149 6.78 -8.39 -8.21
N ILE A 150 6.17 -8.19 -9.38
CA ILE A 150 6.93 -7.95 -10.60
C ILE A 150 7.43 -6.50 -10.72
N THR A 151 6.67 -5.54 -10.18
CA THR A 151 6.97 -4.11 -10.28
C THR A 151 8.10 -3.72 -9.33
N TYR A 152 8.04 -4.17 -8.08
CA TYR A 152 8.98 -3.84 -7.02
C TYR A 152 9.77 -5.10 -6.61
N LYS A 153 10.61 -5.59 -7.53
CA LYS A 153 11.31 -6.89 -7.41
C LYS A 153 12.08 -7.09 -6.11
N ASN A 154 12.62 -6.00 -5.55
CA ASN A 154 13.39 -6.02 -4.30
C ASN A 154 12.62 -5.44 -3.12
N GLY A 155 11.29 -5.34 -3.20
CA GLY A 155 10.44 -4.79 -2.14
C GLY A 155 10.54 -3.27 -1.97
N THR A 156 11.43 -2.59 -2.69
CA THR A 156 11.56 -1.13 -2.64
C THR A 156 10.43 -0.47 -3.44
N VAL A 157 9.58 0.28 -2.74
CA VAL A 157 8.39 0.94 -3.29
C VAL A 157 8.56 2.46 -3.24
N PRO A 158 8.69 3.14 -4.40
CA PRO A 158 8.61 4.60 -4.47
C PRO A 158 7.24 5.09 -4.03
N TYR A 159 7.20 6.22 -3.33
CA TYR A 159 5.96 6.83 -2.87
C TYR A 159 6.08 8.36 -2.88
N GLU A 160 4.94 9.04 -2.86
CA GLU A 160 4.88 10.50 -2.81
C GLU A 160 5.13 11.02 -1.38
N LYS A 161 6.39 10.97 -0.92
CA LYS A 161 6.81 11.35 0.45
C LYS A 161 6.26 12.69 0.91
N ALA A 162 6.31 13.72 0.07
CA ALA A 162 5.82 15.06 0.38
C ALA A 162 4.33 15.09 0.76
N LYS A 163 3.50 14.23 0.17
CA LYS A 163 2.08 14.10 0.52
C LYS A 163 1.84 13.48 1.90
N CYS A 164 2.87 12.84 2.45
CA CYS A 164 2.85 12.16 3.74
C CYS A 164 3.37 13.04 4.89
N GLU A 165 3.98 14.19 4.59
CA GLU A 165 4.50 15.10 5.61
C GLU A 165 3.36 15.65 6.50
N GLY A 166 3.58 15.66 7.82
CA GLY A 166 2.58 16.07 8.81
C GLY A 166 1.42 15.09 9.02
N LYS A 167 1.37 13.97 8.29
CA LYS A 167 0.37 12.90 8.48
C LYS A 167 0.68 12.06 9.71
N LYS A 168 -0.35 11.44 10.29
CA LYS A 168 -0.25 10.69 11.55
C LYS A 168 0.11 9.23 11.34
N ARG A 169 -0.29 8.63 10.23
CA ARG A 169 -0.10 7.20 9.98
C ARG A 169 0.15 6.92 8.52
N LEU A 170 1.12 6.07 8.23
CA LEU A 170 1.25 5.37 6.96
C LEU A 170 0.55 4.02 7.07
N THR A 171 -0.22 3.64 6.05
CA THR A 171 -0.80 2.30 5.94
C THR A 171 -0.47 1.73 4.57
N PHE A 172 0.21 0.58 4.57
CA PHE A 172 0.50 -0.20 3.37
C PHE A 172 -0.50 -1.34 3.23
N TYR A 173 -1.09 -1.45 2.05
CA TYR A 173 -2.01 -2.51 1.68
C TYR A 173 -1.41 -3.33 0.54
N TRP A 174 -1.32 -4.63 0.72
CA TRP A 174 -1.00 -5.57 -0.35
C TRP A 174 -2.01 -6.72 -0.32
N LEU A 175 -2.50 -7.14 -1.48
CA LEU A 175 -3.41 -8.28 -1.59
C LEU A 175 -2.74 -9.36 -2.43
N ALA A 176 -2.35 -10.47 -1.81
CA ALA A 176 -1.84 -11.62 -2.52
C ALA A 176 -3.00 -12.40 -3.16
N VAL A 177 -2.98 -12.51 -4.50
CA VAL A 177 -4.07 -13.11 -5.29
C VAL A 177 -3.66 -14.41 -5.99
N HIS A 178 -2.50 -14.94 -5.63
CA HIS A 178 -1.90 -16.13 -6.22
C HIS A 178 -2.78 -17.39 -6.16
N SER A 179 -3.64 -17.49 -5.14
CA SER A 179 -4.64 -18.55 -5.00
C SER A 179 -5.83 -18.06 -4.14
N PRO A 180 -6.98 -18.74 -4.21
CA PRO A 180 -8.10 -18.52 -3.30
C PRO A 180 -7.90 -19.24 -1.95
N PRO A 181 -8.45 -18.69 -0.84
CA PRO A 181 -8.95 -17.33 -0.73
C PRO A 181 -7.80 -16.33 -0.80
N TRP A 182 -8.07 -15.10 -1.23
CA TRP A 182 -7.02 -14.08 -1.32
C TRP A 182 -6.58 -13.62 0.06
N GLN A 183 -5.32 -13.23 0.17
CA GLN A 183 -4.67 -12.92 1.44
C GLN A 183 -4.28 -11.44 1.48
N PRO A 184 -5.06 -10.58 2.13
CA PRO A 184 -4.64 -9.20 2.40
C PRO A 184 -3.50 -9.17 3.41
N TYR A 185 -2.65 -8.17 3.26
CA TYR A 185 -1.62 -7.76 4.20
C TYR A 185 -1.80 -6.26 4.45
N ILE A 186 -1.96 -5.90 5.71
CA ILE A 186 -2.24 -4.53 6.14
C ILE A 186 -1.22 -4.17 7.21
N ASN A 187 -0.40 -3.15 6.96
CA ASN A 187 0.64 -2.70 7.87
C ASN A 187 0.50 -1.20 8.12
N CYS A 188 0.11 -0.85 9.33
CA CYS A 188 0.05 0.51 9.85
C CYS A 188 1.36 0.88 10.53
N VAL A 189 1.80 2.11 10.30
CA VAL A 189 2.97 2.70 10.93
C VAL A 189 2.60 4.09 11.43
N PRO A 190 2.59 4.32 12.75
CA PRO A 190 2.48 5.67 13.29
C PRO A 190 3.67 6.50 12.80
N LEU A 191 3.42 7.74 12.40
CA LEU A 191 4.45 8.61 11.84
C LEU A 191 4.85 9.68 12.86
N SER A 192 6.15 9.95 12.95
CA SER A 192 6.65 11.10 13.69
C SER A 192 6.47 12.38 12.88
N GLY A 193 6.29 13.52 13.57
CA GLY A 193 6.18 14.83 12.92
C GLY A 193 4.78 15.24 12.49
N ALA A 194 3.73 14.45 12.79
CA ALA A 194 2.40 15.02 12.89
C ALA A 194 2.43 16.06 14.03
N SER A 195 2.38 17.34 13.69
CA SER A 195 2.23 18.39 14.71
C SER A 195 1.02 18.03 15.55
N SER A 196 1.27 17.79 16.84
CA SER A 196 0.21 17.65 17.82
C SER A 196 -0.59 18.95 17.81
N ALA A 197 -1.70 19.00 17.08
CA ALA A 197 -2.84 19.80 17.51
C ALA A 197 -3.43 19.07 18.72
N SER A 198 -2.66 19.05 19.81
CA SER A 198 -3.22 18.85 21.13
C SER A 198 -4.09 20.06 21.35
N SER A 199 -5.39 19.85 21.56
CA SER A 199 -6.19 20.82 22.29
C SER A 199 -5.51 21.01 23.64
N GLU A 200 -4.71 22.06 23.77
CA GLU A 200 -4.41 22.63 25.07
C GLU A 200 -5.74 23.18 25.59
N SER A 201 -6.38 22.40 26.45
CA SER A 201 -7.30 22.97 27.42
C SER A 201 -6.47 23.91 28.29
N GLU A 202 -6.53 25.20 27.98
CA GLU A 202 -6.12 26.28 28.89
C GLU A 202 -6.89 26.09 30.20
N SER A 203 -6.24 25.55 31.22
CA SER A 203 -6.62 25.83 32.59
C SER A 203 -6.12 27.23 32.90
N GLU A 204 -7.04 28.19 32.86
CA GLU A 204 -6.89 29.53 33.42
C GLU A 204 -6.33 29.43 34.85
N SER A 205 -5.31 30.23 35.13
CA SER A 205 -4.98 30.65 36.49
C SER A 205 -4.76 32.15 36.45
N GLU A 206 -5.75 32.86 36.99
CA GLU A 206 -5.72 34.29 37.25
C GLU A 206 -4.51 34.67 38.12
N SER A 207 -3.77 35.69 37.70
CA SER A 207 -3.29 36.74 38.61
C SER A 207 -2.82 37.93 37.78
N GLY A 208 -3.44 39.08 38.01
CA GLY A 208 -3.26 40.29 37.21
C GLY A 208 -2.01 41.10 37.54
N SER A 209 -1.66 42.02 36.64
CA SER A 209 -1.38 43.44 36.94
C SER A 209 -0.99 44.20 35.65
N GLU A 210 -1.81 45.19 35.35
CA GLU A 210 -1.55 46.52 34.74
C GLU A 210 -0.65 46.69 33.49
N ALA A 211 -1.35 47.00 32.38
CA ALA A 211 -1.22 48.17 31.49
C ALA A 211 0.18 48.71 31.10
N VAL A 212 0.46 48.70 29.79
CA VAL A 212 0.87 49.90 29.02
C VAL A 212 0.45 49.73 27.54
N SER A 213 -0.27 50.73 27.03
CA SER A 213 -0.57 50.98 25.61
C SER A 213 0.67 51.21 24.75
N THR A 214 0.64 50.80 23.49
CA THR A 214 0.83 51.74 22.36
C THR A 214 0.50 51.09 21.01
N ASP A 215 -0.31 51.84 20.26
CA ASP A 215 -0.33 52.05 18.82
C ASP A 215 -0.83 50.95 17.86
N ALA A 216 -2.04 51.20 17.38
CA ALA A 216 -2.65 50.63 16.19
C ALA A 216 -2.19 51.44 14.97
N THR A 217 -1.75 50.77 13.91
CA THR A 217 -1.64 51.37 12.58
C THR A 217 -2.65 50.71 11.65
N GLU A 218 -3.57 51.53 11.16
CA GLU A 218 -4.60 51.22 10.16
C GLU A 218 -4.01 51.02 8.74
N THR A 219 -4.52 49.99 8.04
CA THR A 219 -5.23 50.04 6.72
C THR A 219 -4.52 50.78 5.55
N PRO A 220 -4.47 50.23 4.31
CA PRO A 220 -5.70 49.87 3.62
C PRO A 220 -5.77 48.61 2.76
N ALA A 221 -7.00 48.10 2.76
CA ALA A 221 -7.61 47.22 1.78
C ALA A 221 -7.54 47.79 0.37
N ALA A 222 -7.35 46.91 -0.62
CA ALA A 222 -7.73 47.17 -2.00
C ALA A 222 -8.61 46.01 -2.51
N THR A 223 -9.82 46.40 -2.86
CA THR A 223 -10.95 45.64 -3.40
C THR A 223 -10.77 45.40 -4.90
N THR A 224 -11.61 44.48 -5.45
CA THR A 224 -12.11 44.42 -6.85
C THR A 224 -11.17 43.71 -7.85
N ALA A 225 -11.57 42.82 -8.76
CA ALA A 225 -12.87 42.33 -9.22
C ALA A 225 -12.70 40.97 -9.93
N ALA A 226 -13.67 40.06 -9.76
CA ALA A 226 -14.15 39.21 -10.86
C ALA A 226 -15.30 40.00 -11.52
N PRO A 227 -15.48 39.98 -12.86
CA PRO A 227 -16.05 38.80 -13.54
C PRO A 227 -15.61 38.63 -15.01
N ALA A 228 -15.89 37.45 -15.60
CA ALA A 228 -16.61 37.30 -16.86
C ALA A 228 -16.66 35.83 -17.30
N GLU A 229 -17.85 35.23 -17.21
CA GLU A 229 -18.27 34.17 -18.11
C GLU A 229 -18.34 34.73 -19.54
N SER A 230 -17.85 33.99 -20.55
CA SER A 230 -18.49 34.02 -21.87
C SER A 230 -18.06 32.91 -22.81
N SER A 231 -19.09 32.30 -23.40
CA SER A 231 -19.17 31.74 -24.75
C SER A 231 -18.34 30.50 -25.12
N THR A 232 -19.03 29.36 -25.09
CA THR A 232 -18.99 28.33 -26.13
C THR A 232 -19.23 28.92 -27.53
N PRO A 233 -18.64 28.30 -28.56
CA PRO A 233 -19.44 27.91 -29.72
C PRO A 233 -19.27 26.43 -30.08
N ALA A 234 -20.38 25.85 -30.50
CA ALA A 234 -20.52 24.51 -31.04
C ALA A 234 -20.03 24.39 -32.50
N THR A 235 -20.03 23.13 -32.98
CA THR A 235 -20.04 22.67 -34.39
C THR A 235 -18.63 22.42 -34.96
N THR A 236 -18.28 21.22 -35.43
CA THR A 236 -18.90 20.53 -36.58
C THR A 236 -18.57 19.03 -36.57
N ALA A 237 -19.59 18.20 -36.84
CA ALA A 237 -19.45 16.83 -37.31
C ALA A 237 -18.94 16.80 -38.77
N PRO A 238 -18.34 15.68 -39.21
CA PRO A 238 -18.93 15.05 -40.39
C PRO A 238 -19.27 13.59 -40.17
N ALA A 239 -20.35 13.21 -40.84
CA ALA A 239 -20.95 11.90 -40.88
C ALA A 239 -20.33 11.03 -41.99
N THR A 240 -20.25 9.72 -41.70
CA THR A 240 -20.59 8.58 -42.58
C THR A 240 -19.76 8.29 -43.84
N SER A 241 -19.25 7.06 -43.94
CA SER A 241 -19.54 6.06 -45.01
C SER A 241 -18.48 4.93 -45.00
N THR A 242 -18.77 3.72 -44.50
CA THR A 242 -19.39 2.50 -45.10
C THR A 242 -18.42 1.43 -45.60
N LYS A 243 -18.88 0.17 -45.41
CA LYS A 243 -18.51 -1.13 -46.04
C LYS A 243 -17.34 -1.88 -45.41
N THR A 244 -17.60 -2.98 -44.68
CA THR A 244 -18.00 -4.34 -45.15
C THR A 244 -16.88 -5.05 -45.89
N THR A 245 -16.24 -6.02 -45.22
CA THR A 245 -16.12 -7.40 -45.75
C THR A 245 -15.75 -8.38 -44.63
N ALA A 246 -16.59 -9.40 -44.47
CA ALA A 246 -16.20 -10.67 -43.85
C ALA A 246 -15.40 -11.51 -44.86
N PRO A 247 -14.63 -12.49 -44.39
CA PRO A 247 -14.75 -13.80 -44.99
C PRO A 247 -14.97 -14.92 -43.98
N SER A 248 -15.67 -15.92 -44.47
CA SER A 248 -16.04 -17.17 -43.82
C SER A 248 -15.01 -18.27 -44.08
N THR A 249 -15.06 -19.30 -43.22
CA THR A 249 -14.55 -20.67 -43.34
C THR A 249 -13.04 -20.94 -43.16
N SER A 250 -12.69 -21.72 -42.13
CA SER A 250 -12.48 -23.17 -42.31
C SER A 250 -11.88 -23.79 -41.05
N GLY A 251 -12.58 -24.78 -40.49
CA GLY A 251 -12.12 -25.55 -39.36
C GLY A 251 -10.99 -26.52 -39.73
N LYS A 252 -10.06 -26.72 -38.80
CA LYS A 252 -9.25 -27.95 -38.72
C LYS A 252 -9.23 -28.44 -37.28
N LYS A 253 -9.94 -29.56 -37.07
CA LYS A 253 -9.80 -30.43 -35.90
C LYS A 253 -8.42 -31.09 -35.95
N CYS A 254 -7.55 -30.84 -34.99
CA CYS A 254 -6.40 -31.71 -34.72
C CYS A 254 -6.81 -32.82 -33.77
N LYS A 255 -6.84 -34.06 -34.27
CA LYS A 255 -7.06 -35.28 -33.50
C LYS A 255 -5.78 -35.70 -32.78
N ARG A 256 -5.99 -36.11 -31.53
CA ARG A 256 -5.13 -36.83 -30.58
C ARG A 256 -4.42 -38.04 -31.22
N LYS A 257 -3.14 -38.26 -30.89
CA LYS A 257 -2.45 -39.55 -31.11
C LYS A 257 -1.90 -40.03 -29.76
N LEU A 258 -2.54 -41.05 -29.18
CA LEU A 258 -1.96 -41.84 -28.10
C LEU A 258 -0.88 -42.75 -28.69
N ARG A 259 0.25 -42.84 -28.00
CA ARG A 259 0.97 -44.09 -27.79
C ARG A 259 1.14 -44.24 -26.29
#